data_AF-A0A3L7UYG5-F1
#
_entry.id   AF-A0A3L7UYG5-F1
#
_cell.length_a   1.000
_cell.length_b   1.000
_cell.length_c   1.000
_cell.angle_alpha   90.00
_cell.angle_beta   90.00
_cell.angle_gamma   90.00
#
_symmetry.space_group_name_H-M   'P 1'
#
loop_
_entity.id
_entity.type
_entity.pdbx_description
1 polymer ?
#
loop_
_entity_poly.entity_id
_entity_poly.type
_entity_poly.pdbx_seq_one_letter_code
_entity_poly.pdbx_strand_id
1 'polypeptide(L)'
;MHASATIAVCVAAAGFQITRVGWCLSVLSMMSVWTAEAFNTALECLTDLASPDLHPLAGKAKDVAAAVVLSTAVRGATIGTVVFVPHMWTMKVSFP
;
A
#
# COMPACT_ATOMS: atom_id res chain seq x y z
N MET A 1 -1.24 10.25 3.33
CA MET A 1 -0.82 9.15 4.24
C MET A 1 0.03 8.07 3.55
N HIS A 2 -0.27 7.67 2.30
CA HIS A 2 0.52 6.63 1.60
C HIS A 2 1.98 7.06 1.30
N ALA A 3 2.22 8.29 0.89
CA ALA A 3 3.57 8.80 0.63
C ALA A 3 4.49 8.77 1.85
N SER A 4 3.99 9.17 3.02
CA SER A 4 4.75 9.09 4.28
C SER A 4 5.06 7.65 4.68
N ALA A 5 4.12 6.72 4.44
CA ALA A 5 4.35 5.29 4.69
C ALA A 5 5.41 4.71 3.74
N THR A 6 5.40 5.08 2.45
CA THR A 6 6.45 4.70 1.48
C THR A 6 7.83 5.16 1.95
N ILE A 7 7.96 6.41 2.39
CA ILE A 7 9.22 6.96 2.91
C ILE A 7 9.69 6.16 4.13
N ALA A 8 8.80 5.89 5.08
CA ALA A 8 9.13 5.11 6.29
C ALA A 8 9.62 3.70 5.94
N VAL A 9 8.96 3.02 4.99
CA VAL A 9 9.38 1.68 4.52
C VAL A 9 10.75 1.73 3.87
N CYS A 10 11.05 2.74 3.04
CA CYS A 10 12.36 2.89 2.41
C CYS A 10 13.48 3.13 3.44
N VAL A 11 13.24 3.99 4.44
CA VAL A 11 14.20 4.26 5.51
C VAL A 11 14.44 3.00 6.35
N ALA A 12 13.38 2.29 6.72
CA ALA A 12 13.49 1.02 7.44
C ALA A 12 14.23 -0.04 6.60
N ALA A 13 13.91 -0.19 5.32
CA ALA A 13 14.54 -1.15 4.42
C ALA A 13 16.06 -0.91 4.29
N ALA A 14 16.48 0.35 4.19
CA ALA A 14 17.88 0.73 4.16
C ALA A 14 18.58 0.46 5.51
N GLY A 15 17.93 0.80 6.64
CA GLY A 15 18.48 0.62 7.98
C GLY A 15 18.59 -0.84 8.43
N PHE A 16 17.62 -1.68 8.06
CA PHE A 16 17.60 -3.11 8.41
C PHE A 16 18.41 -4.00 7.45
N GLN A 17 19.07 -3.42 6.43
CA GLN A 17 19.86 -4.14 5.43
C GLN A 17 19.10 -5.35 4.85
N ILE A 18 17.82 -5.14 4.50
CA ILE A 18 16.93 -6.23 4.08
C ILE A 18 17.45 -6.91 2.80
N THR A 19 17.12 -8.20 2.64
CA THR A 19 17.54 -8.98 1.47
C THR A 19 16.96 -8.41 0.16
N ARG A 20 17.57 -8.76 -0.98
CA ARG A 20 17.08 -8.37 -2.32
C ARG A 20 15.61 -8.76 -2.53
N VAL A 21 15.20 -9.92 -2.01
CA VAL A 21 13.81 -10.38 -2.06
C VAL A 21 12.90 -9.48 -1.20
N GLY A 22 13.34 -9.08 0.00
CA GLY A 22 12.62 -8.12 0.84
C GLY A 22 12.41 -6.77 0.16
N TRP A 23 13.42 -6.29 -0.57
CA TRP A 23 13.29 -5.09 -1.41
C TRP A 23 12.27 -5.27 -2.53
N CYS A 24 12.35 -6.36 -3.30
CA CYS A 24 11.38 -6.63 -4.37
C CYS A 24 9.94 -6.67 -3.84
N LEU A 25 9.70 -7.37 -2.72
CA LEU A 25 8.38 -7.45 -2.09
C LEU A 25 7.89 -6.08 -1.59
N SER A 26 8.77 -5.30 -0.98
CA SER A 26 8.45 -3.95 -0.50
C SER A 26 8.11 -3.01 -1.65
N VAL A 27 8.89 -3.03 -2.73
CA VAL A 27 8.64 -2.22 -3.94
C VAL A 27 7.31 -2.61 -4.60
N LEU A 28 7.06 -3.91 -4.80
CA LEU A 28 5.80 -4.39 -5.37
C LEU A 28 4.61 -3.99 -4.50
N SER A 29 4.75 -4.10 -3.18
CA SER A 29 3.73 -3.68 -2.23
C SER A 29 3.43 -2.19 -2.36
N MET A 30 4.46 -1.33 -2.31
CA MET A 30 4.29 0.12 -2.41
C MET A 30 3.65 0.51 -3.74
N MET A 31 4.15 -0.03 -4.85
CA MET A 31 3.58 0.23 -6.18
C MET A 31 2.11 -0.20 -6.27
N SER A 32 1.72 -1.34 -5.69
CA SER A 32 0.32 -1.78 -5.70
C SER A 32 -0.63 -0.81 -5.00
N VAL A 33 -0.20 -0.16 -3.91
CA VAL A 33 -0.99 0.85 -3.20
C VAL A 33 -1.15 2.10 -4.05
N TRP A 34 -0.06 2.59 -4.65
CA TRP A 34 -0.10 3.75 -5.55
C TRP A 34 -0.96 3.50 -6.80
N THR A 35 -0.89 2.30 -7.38
CA THR A 35 -1.75 1.90 -8.51
C THR A 35 -3.22 1.85 -8.10
N ALA A 36 -3.54 1.31 -6.93
CA ALA A 36 -4.92 1.27 -6.43
C ALA A 36 -5.49 2.67 -6.20
N GLU A 37 -4.70 3.57 -5.60
CA GLU A 37 -5.09 4.97 -5.39
C GLU A 37 -5.36 5.69 -6.72
N ALA A 38 -4.43 5.57 -7.67
CA ALA A 38 -4.58 6.17 -8.99
C ALA A 38 -5.81 5.62 -9.74
N PHE A 39 -6.09 4.32 -9.59
CA PHE A 39 -7.28 3.69 -10.16
C PHE A 39 -8.57 4.19 -9.49
N ASN A 40 -8.57 4.39 -8.17
CA ASN A 40 -9.69 5.00 -7.46
C ASN A 40 -9.99 6.41 -8.01
N THR A 41 -8.97 7.27 -8.13
CA THR A 41 -9.14 8.61 -8.71
C THR A 41 -9.61 8.56 -10.16
N ALA A 42 -9.09 7.63 -10.97
CA ALA A 42 -9.52 7.45 -12.35
C ALA A 42 -11.01 7.05 -12.44
N LEU A 43 -11.46 6.14 -11.57
CA LEU A 43 -12.87 5.75 -11.49
C LEU A 43 -13.74 6.90 -10.99
N GLU A 44 -13.30 7.67 -10.00
CA GLU A 44 -14.00 8.87 -9.56
C GLU A 44 -14.20 9.84 -10.73
N CYS A 45 -13.13 10.20 -11.45
CA CYS A 45 -13.23 11.05 -12.64
C CYS A 45 -14.16 10.48 -13.72
N LEU A 46 -14.10 9.17 -13.98
CA LEU A 46 -14.96 8.53 -14.97
C LEU A 46 -16.43 8.58 -14.54
N THR A 47 -16.72 8.33 -13.26
CA THR A 47 -18.09 8.38 -12.72
C THR A 47 -18.65 9.80 -12.72
N ASP A 48 -17.84 10.80 -12.40
CA ASP A 48 -18.23 12.22 -12.41
C ASP A 48 -18.53 12.70 -13.86
N LEU A 49 -17.81 12.16 -14.84
CA LEU A 49 -18.07 12.41 -16.26
C LEU A 49 -19.33 11.69 -16.77
N ALA A 50 -19.54 10.42 -16.37
CA ALA A 50 -20.62 9.58 -16.86
C ALA A 50 -21.99 9.83 -16.17
N SER A 51 -21.99 10.29 -14.93
CA SER A 51 -23.20 10.66 -14.17
C SER A 51 -22.90 11.83 -13.24
N PRO A 52 -23.05 13.07 -13.74
CA PRO A 52 -22.86 14.28 -12.94
C PRO A 52 -23.84 14.39 -11.77
N ASP A 53 -25.05 13.84 -11.94
CA ASP A 53 -26.05 13.70 -10.88
C ASP A 53 -25.82 12.44 -10.05
N LEU A 54 -26.15 12.52 -8.76
CA LEU A 54 -25.87 11.49 -7.77
C LEU A 54 -26.66 10.19 -8.07
N HIS A 55 -26.08 9.27 -8.83
CA HIS A 55 -26.69 7.99 -9.18
C HIS A 55 -26.29 6.89 -8.17
N PRO A 56 -27.24 6.09 -7.64
CA PRO A 56 -26.95 5.07 -6.63
C PRO A 56 -25.93 4.00 -7.08
N LEU A 57 -25.82 3.73 -8.38
CA LEU A 57 -24.78 2.86 -8.93
C LEU A 57 -23.39 3.51 -8.93
N ALA A 58 -23.29 4.82 -9.17
CA ALA A 58 -22.03 5.56 -9.13
C ALA A 58 -21.46 5.58 -7.70
N GLY A 59 -22.32 5.76 -6.70
CA GLY A 59 -21.94 5.63 -5.29
C GLY A 59 -21.33 4.26 -4.97
N LYS A 60 -22.01 3.17 -5.37
CA LYS A 60 -21.49 1.80 -5.18
C LYS A 60 -20.15 1.58 -5.89
N ALA A 61 -19.96 2.12 -7.08
CA ALA A 61 -18.69 2.01 -7.80
C ALA A 61 -17.54 2.70 -7.04
N LYS A 62 -17.80 3.90 -6.49
CA LYS A 62 -16.84 4.63 -5.64
C LYS A 62 -16.54 3.88 -4.34
N ASP A 63 -17.55 3.33 -3.68
CA ASP A 63 -17.36 2.54 -2.45
C ASP A 63 -16.49 1.29 -2.69
N VAL A 64 -16.71 0.59 -3.82
CA VAL A 64 -15.90 -0.56 -4.20
C VAL A 64 -14.46 -0.14 -4.51
N ALA A 65 -14.26 0.97 -5.22
CA ALA A 65 -12.93 1.48 -5.52
C ALA A 65 -12.16 1.85 -4.24
N ALA A 66 -12.81 2.51 -3.28
CA ALA A 66 -12.24 2.79 -1.96
C ALA A 66 -11.91 1.51 -1.17
N ALA A 67 -12.76 0.47 -1.24
CA ALA A 67 -12.50 -0.82 -0.62
C ALA A 67 -11.25 -1.51 -1.20
N VAL A 68 -11.00 -1.35 -2.51
CA VAL A 68 -9.78 -1.87 -3.15
C VAL A 68 -8.53 -1.18 -2.59
N VAL A 69 -8.54 0.14 -2.44
CA VAL A 69 -7.43 0.90 -1.83
C VAL A 69 -7.16 0.43 -0.40
N LEU A 70 -8.21 0.24 0.40
CA LEU A 70 -8.05 -0.28 1.76
C LEU A 70 -7.42 -1.70 1.76
N SER A 71 -7.86 -2.56 0.85
CA SER A 71 -7.34 -3.92 0.74
C SER A 71 -5.85 -3.97 0.36
N THR A 72 -5.38 -3.05 -0.48
CA THR A 72 -3.96 -2.96 -0.85
C THR A 72 -3.12 -2.39 0.29
N ALA A 73 -3.66 -1.47 1.08
CA ALA A 73 -3.01 -0.99 2.30
C ALA A 73 -2.82 -2.11 3.34
N VAL A 74 -3.84 -2.94 3.57
CA VAL A 74 -3.76 -4.12 4.46
C VAL A 74 -2.71 -5.11 3.96
N ARG A 75 -2.71 -5.41 2.66
CA ARG A 75 -1.69 -6.28 2.04
C ARG A 75 -0.27 -5.73 2.26
N GLY A 76 -0.09 -4.42 2.13
CA GLY A 76 1.21 -3.80 2.36
C GLY A 76 1.67 -3.84 3.81
N ALA A 77 0.75 -3.70 4.76
CA ALA A 77 1.05 -3.92 6.17
C ALA A 77 1.54 -5.35 6.42
N THR A 78 0.84 -6.35 5.86
CA THR A 78 1.22 -7.77 6.00
C THR A 78 2.61 -8.06 5.40
N ILE A 79 2.90 -7.55 4.20
CA ILE A 79 4.22 -7.71 3.58
C ILE A 79 5.30 -7.04 4.42
N GLY A 80 5.04 -5.83 4.94
CA GLY A 80 5.93 -5.15 5.86
C GLY A 80 6.24 -5.99 7.10
N THR A 81 5.22 -6.57 7.75
CA THR A 81 5.42 -7.46 8.90
C THR A 81 6.30 -8.65 8.55
N VAL A 82 6.04 -9.33 7.43
CA VAL A 82 6.81 -10.51 7.00
C VAL A 82 8.27 -10.16 6.69
N VAL A 83 8.54 -9.01 6.08
CA VAL A 83 9.90 -8.59 5.71
C VAL A 83 10.68 -8.08 6.92
N PHE A 84 10.07 -7.24 7.77
CA PHE A 84 10.78 -6.52 8.83
C PHE A 84 10.85 -7.26 10.17
N VAL A 85 9.83 -8.05 10.55
CA VAL A 85 9.81 -8.73 11.86
C VAL A 85 11.00 -9.68 12.06
N PRO A 86 11.39 -10.53 11.08
CA PRO A 86 12.55 -11.41 11.25
C PRO A 86 13.86 -10.65 11.44
N HIS A 87 14.04 -9.51 10.75
CA HIS A 87 15.24 -8.67 10.88
C HIS A 87 15.30 -8.00 12.26
N MET A 88 14.17 -7.50 12.77
CA MET A 88 14.08 -6.93 14.12
C MET A 88 14.35 -7.97 15.22
N TRP A 89 13.84 -9.19 15.06
CA TRP A 89 14.11 -10.29 16.00
C TRP A 89 15.59 -10.67 15.99
N THR A 90 16.18 -10.81 14.81
CA THR A 90 17.59 -11.18 14.64
C THR A 90 18.52 -10.12 15.24
N MET A 91 18.25 -8.82 15.02
CA MET A 91 19.02 -7.74 15.64
C MET A 91 18.96 -7.79 17.16
N LYS A 92 17.78 -8.05 17.75
CA LYS A 92 17.66 -8.14 19.22
C LYS A 92 18.39 -9.32 19.84
N VAL A 93 18.51 -10.45 19.13
CA VAL A 93 19.25 -11.63 19.63
C VAL A 93 20.77 -11.45 19.53
N SER A 94 21.26 -10.53 18.69
CA SER A 94 22.70 -10.28 18.50
C SER A 94 23.31 -9.25 19.46
N PHE A 95 22.51 -8.60 20.32
CA PHE A 95 23.01 -7.75 21.41
C PHE A 95 22.92 -8.54 22.73
N PRO A 96 24.06 -8.89 23.36
CA PRO A 96 24.09 -9.50 24.70
C PRO A 96 23.66 -8.53 25.80
#